data_AF-A0A9W7EI78-F1
#
_entry.id   AF-A0A9W7EI78-F1
#
_cell.length_a   1.000
_cell.length_b   1.000
_cell.length_c   1.000
_cell.angle_alpha   90.00
_cell.angle_beta   90.00
_cell.angle_gamma   90.00
#
_symmetry.space_group_name_H-M   'P 1'
#
loop_
_entity.id
_entity.type
_entity.pdbx_description
1 polymer ?
#
loop_
_entity_poly.entity_id
_entity_poly.type
_entity_poly.pdbx_seq_one_letter_code
_entity_poly.pdbx_strand_id
1 'polypeptide(L)'
;MIPAIILSFATHVLQSESSVDDKQWLTFWLLFTVFEVGVSVLDILAVYVVPFYGEIKFGFILFLGVFGGAGQLYPVLEPIFLQADKVAEKYEALAKEEVDKLKKKAK
;
A
#
# COMPACT_ATOMS: atom_id res chain seq x y z
N MET A 1 7.02 35.65 -8.90
CA MET A 1 5.80 34.87 -8.59
C MET A 1 6.08 33.38 -8.36
N ILE A 2 6.99 32.76 -9.11
CA ILE A 2 7.39 31.34 -8.92
C ILE A 2 8.03 31.02 -7.54
N PRO A 3 8.82 31.92 -6.89
CA PRO A 3 9.47 31.58 -5.62
C PRO A 3 8.51 31.48 -4.42
N ALA A 4 7.42 32.24 -4.43
CA ALA A 4 6.46 32.29 -3.32
C ALA A 4 5.59 31.02 -3.26
N ILE A 5 5.28 30.43 -4.42
CA ILE A 5 4.53 29.17 -4.51
C ILE A 5 5.36 28.02 -3.94
N ILE A 6 6.66 27.96 -4.28
CA ILE A 6 7.56 26.92 -3.76
C ILE A 6 7.73 27.05 -2.25
N LEU A 7 7.88 28.28 -1.73
CA LEU A 7 8.01 28.51 -0.30
C LEU A 7 6.72 28.19 0.46
N SER A 8 5.55 28.52 -0.11
CA SER A 8 4.23 28.19 0.47
C SER A 8 3.94 26.69 0.46
N PHE A 9 4.43 25.95 -0.54
CA PHE A 9 4.26 24.49 -0.61
C PHE A 9 5.17 23.79 0.40
N ALA A 10 6.42 24.25 0.51
CA ALA A 10 7.37 23.73 1.50
C ALA A 10 6.90 23.94 2.95
N THR A 11 6.31 25.10 3.26
CA THR A 11 5.78 25.35 4.61
C THR A 11 4.55 24.51 4.92
N HIS A 12 3.66 24.26 3.95
CA HIS A 12 2.50 23.37 4.14
C HIS A 12 2.93 21.92 4.36
N VAL A 13 3.92 21.42 3.59
CA VAL A 13 4.45 20.06 3.73
C VAL A 13 5.15 19.84 5.07
N LEU A 14 5.83 20.87 5.60
CA LEU A 14 6.51 20.80 6.89
C LEU A 14 5.57 20.99 8.09
N GLN A 15 4.43 21.68 7.91
CA GLN A 15 3.43 21.88 8.97
C GLN A 15 2.34 20.82 9.01
N SER A 16 2.12 20.07 7.93
CA SER A 16 1.19 18.95 7.91
C SER A 16 1.84 17.67 8.45
N GLU A 17 2.30 17.67 9.70
CA GLU A 17 2.47 16.45 10.52
C GLU A 17 1.08 15.86 10.83
N SER A 18 0.26 15.67 9.81
CA SER A 18 -1.08 15.12 9.93
C SER A 18 -0.96 13.61 9.75
N SER A 19 -1.19 12.86 10.82
CA SER A 19 -1.23 11.38 10.79
C SER A 19 -2.21 10.80 9.75
N VAL A 20 -3.06 11.66 9.16
CA VAL A 20 -4.03 11.34 8.12
C VAL A 20 -3.33 11.20 6.76
N ASP A 21 -2.35 12.05 6.46
CA ASP A 21 -1.61 12.01 5.19
C ASP A 21 -0.74 10.75 5.11
N ASP A 22 -0.02 10.42 6.19
CA ASP A 22 0.78 9.19 6.27
C ASP A 22 -0.07 7.93 6.09
N LYS A 23 -1.25 7.89 6.73
CA LYS A 23 -2.21 6.78 6.58
C LYS A 23 -2.74 6.67 5.16
N GLN A 24 -3.01 7.79 4.50
CA GLN A 24 -3.47 7.81 3.11
C GLN A 24 -2.41 7.23 2.17
N TRP A 25 -1.16 7.68 2.28
CA TRP A 25 -0.08 7.20 1.41
C TRP A 25 0.32 5.75 1.69
N LEU A 26 0.37 5.32 2.95
CA LEU A 26 0.64 3.92 3.29
C LEU A 26 -0.46 2.99 2.77
N THR A 27 -1.74 3.37 2.96
CA THR A 27 -2.87 2.59 2.45
C THR A 27 -2.89 2.58 0.91
N PHE A 28 -2.51 3.68 0.27
CA PHE A 28 -2.33 3.76 -1.18
C PHE A 28 -1.28 2.75 -1.67
N TRP A 29 -0.07 2.77 -1.10
CA TRP A 29 1.01 1.87 -1.53
C TRP A 29 0.65 0.39 -1.32
N LEU A 30 -0.03 0.10 -0.23
CA LEU A 30 -0.48 -1.26 0.09
C LEU A 30 -1.57 -1.74 -0.88
N LEU A 31 -2.57 -0.91 -1.17
CA LEU A 31 -3.60 -1.24 -2.16
C LEU A 31 -3.03 -1.34 -3.57
N PHE A 32 -2.13 -0.44 -3.93
CA PHE A 32 -1.46 -0.44 -5.22
C PHE A 32 -0.68 -1.74 -5.43
N THR A 33 0.10 -2.16 -4.45
CA THR A 33 0.90 -3.40 -4.57
C THR A 33 0.04 -4.67 -4.63
N VAL A 34 -1.01 -4.77 -3.81
CA VAL A 34 -1.95 -5.91 -3.85
C VAL A 34 -2.68 -5.96 -5.19
N PHE A 35 -3.17 -4.81 -5.65
CA PHE A 35 -3.82 -4.68 -6.95
C PHE A 35 -2.87 -5.08 -8.08
N GLU A 36 -1.63 -4.57 -8.07
CA GLU A 36 -0.65 -4.83 -9.11
C GLU A 36 -0.20 -6.29 -9.15
N VAL A 37 -0.05 -6.94 -7.99
CA VAL A 37 0.22 -8.38 -7.93
C VAL A 37 -0.96 -9.17 -8.49
N GLY A 38 -2.19 -8.87 -8.09
CA GLY A 38 -3.38 -9.56 -8.60
C GLY A 38 -3.57 -9.36 -10.11
N VAL A 39 -3.33 -8.14 -10.59
CA VAL A 39 -3.36 -7.75 -11.99
C VAL A 39 -2.24 -8.40 -12.78
N SER A 40 -1.03 -8.54 -12.24
CA SER A 40 0.12 -9.14 -12.95
C SER A 40 -0.15 -10.59 -13.40
N VAL A 41 -0.95 -11.32 -12.63
CA VAL A 41 -1.38 -12.69 -12.97
C VAL A 41 -2.45 -12.67 -14.08
N LEU A 42 -3.23 -11.60 -14.16
CA LEU A 42 -4.34 -11.43 -15.08
C LEU A 42 -3.97 -10.66 -16.36
N ASP A 43 -2.82 -9.97 -16.40
CA ASP A 43 -2.41 -9.08 -17.51
C ASP A 43 -2.51 -9.76 -18.89
N ILE A 44 -2.12 -11.03 -18.98
CA ILE A 44 -2.17 -11.81 -20.24
C ILE A 44 -3.61 -12.03 -20.71
N LEU A 45 -4.56 -12.23 -19.79
CA LEU A 45 -5.96 -12.49 -20.12
C LEU A 45 -6.76 -11.19 -20.25
N ALA A 46 -6.46 -10.19 -19.41
CA ALA A 46 -7.21 -8.95 -19.29
C ALA A 46 -7.06 -8.05 -20.52
N VAL A 47 -5.87 -7.98 -21.12
CA VAL A 47 -5.61 -7.18 -22.33
C VAL A 47 -6.40 -7.70 -23.54
N TYR A 48 -6.64 -9.01 -23.63
CA TYR A 48 -7.37 -9.61 -24.75
C TYR A 48 -8.89 -9.61 -24.58
N VAL A 49 -9.38 -9.63 -23.33
CA VAL A 49 -10.80 -9.81 -23.02
C VAL A 49 -11.51 -8.48 -22.72
N VAL A 50 -10.83 -7.53 -22.08
CA VAL A 50 -11.45 -6.28 -21.60
C VAL A 50 -10.95 -5.09 -22.41
N PRO A 51 -11.79 -4.49 -23.29
CA PRO A 51 -11.44 -3.23 -23.92
C PRO A 51 -11.34 -2.14 -22.83
N PHE A 52 -10.33 -1.28 -22.94
CA PHE A 52 -10.00 -0.20 -21.99
C PHE A 52 -9.41 -0.60 -20.63
N TYR A 53 -8.78 -1.78 -20.55
CA TYR A 53 -8.14 -2.26 -19.33
C TYR A 53 -7.08 -1.29 -18.76
N GLY A 54 -6.27 -0.67 -19.63
CA GLY A 54 -5.21 0.26 -19.22
C GLY A 54 -5.74 1.55 -18.59
N GLU A 55 -6.86 2.05 -19.12
CA GLU A 55 -7.54 3.26 -18.66
C GLU A 55 -8.24 3.03 -17.32
N ILE A 56 -8.82 1.84 -17.13
CA ILE A 56 -9.40 1.42 -15.84
C ILE A 56 -8.29 1.32 -14.79
N LYS A 57 -7.16 0.70 -15.13
CA LYS A 57 -5.98 0.60 -14.26
C LYS A 57 -5.48 1.98 -13.86
N PHE A 58 -5.33 2.88 -14.82
CA PHE A 58 -4.92 4.26 -14.57
C PHE A 58 -5.94 5.04 -13.71
N GLY A 59 -7.22 4.91 -14.02
CA GLY A 59 -8.30 5.55 -13.27
C GLY A 59 -8.38 5.06 -11.83
N PHE A 60 -8.16 3.76 -11.58
CA PHE A 60 -8.14 3.19 -10.24
C PHE A 60 -6.97 3.74 -9.41
N ILE A 61 -5.77 3.84 -10.00
CA ILE A 61 -4.60 4.42 -9.33
C ILE A 61 -4.85 5.90 -9.00
N LEU A 62 -5.41 6.67 -9.94
CA LEU A 62 -5.78 8.06 -9.69
C LEU A 62 -6.83 8.21 -8.59
N PHE A 63 -7.83 7.33 -8.56
CA PHE A 63 -8.84 7.30 -7.50
C PHE A 63 -8.20 7.06 -6.12
N LEU A 64 -7.30 6.09 -6.02
CA LEU A 64 -6.65 5.77 -4.75
C LEU A 64 -5.77 6.92 -4.22
N GLY A 65 -4.98 7.56 -5.10
CA GLY A 65 -4.01 8.58 -4.70
C GLY A 65 -4.55 10.01 -4.68
N VAL A 66 -5.17 10.46 -5.78
CA VAL A 66 -5.52 11.88 -6.01
C VAL A 66 -6.89 12.22 -5.42
N PHE A 67 -7.84 11.29 -5.47
CA PHE A 67 -9.20 11.52 -4.95
C PHE A 67 -9.40 11.08 -3.49
N GLY A 68 -8.32 10.67 -2.80
CA GLY A 68 -8.39 10.20 -1.41
C GLY A 68 -9.12 8.87 -1.25
N GLY A 69 -9.27 8.09 -2.32
CA GLY A 69 -9.96 6.80 -2.31
C GLY A 69 -9.33 5.80 -1.33
N ALA A 70 -8.02 5.88 -1.09
CA ALA A 70 -7.34 5.08 -0.07
C ALA A 70 -7.90 5.33 1.35
N GLY A 71 -8.20 6.58 1.70
CA GLY A 71 -8.81 6.93 2.99
C GLY A 71 -10.25 6.43 3.12
N GLN A 72 -11.00 6.40 2.01
CA GLN A 72 -12.37 5.85 1.99
C GLN A 72 -12.41 4.33 2.11
N LEU A 73 -11.40 3.64 1.57
CA LEU A 73 -11.29 2.18 1.63
C LEU A 73 -10.68 1.69 2.95
N TYR A 74 -9.95 2.53 3.67
CA TYR A 74 -9.35 2.19 4.96
C TYR A 74 -10.29 1.49 5.96
N PRO A 75 -11.51 1.99 6.27
CA PRO A 75 -12.42 1.32 7.21
C PRO A 75 -12.88 -0.07 6.72
N VAL A 76 -12.86 -0.33 5.41
CA VAL A 76 -13.19 -1.65 4.85
C VAL A 76 -11.99 -2.60 4.96
N LEU A 77 -10.77 -2.06 4.92
CA LEU A 77 -9.52 -2.82 4.96
C LEU A 77 -8.99 -3.06 6.37
N GLU A 78 -9.41 -2.26 7.35
CA GLU A 78 -9.09 -2.42 8.77
C GLU A 78 -9.21 -3.87 9.28
N PRO A 79 -10.31 -4.61 9.03
CA PRO A 79 -10.40 -6.01 9.47
C PRO A 79 -9.43 -6.94 8.75
N ILE A 80 -8.99 -6.61 7.54
CA ILE A 80 -7.99 -7.38 6.78
C ILE A 80 -6.60 -7.11 7.34
N PHE A 81 -6.27 -5.86 7.70
CA PHE A 81 -5.00 -5.52 8.34
C PHE A 81 -4.84 -6.21 9.69
N LEU A 82 -5.88 -6.23 10.52
CA LEU A 82 -5.86 -6.97 11.79
C LEU A 82 -5.63 -8.48 11.61
N GLN A 83 -6.04 -9.05 10.47
CA GLN A 83 -5.74 -10.44 10.16
C GLN A 83 -4.31 -10.61 9.63
N ALA A 84 -3.82 -9.67 8.82
CA ALA A 84 -2.46 -9.67 8.32
C ALA A 84 -1.44 -9.58 9.46
N ASP A 85 -1.71 -8.78 10.50
CA ASP A 85 -0.83 -8.65 11.67
C ASP A 85 -0.70 -9.99 12.42
N LYS A 86 -1.82 -10.70 12.64
CA LYS A 86 -1.80 -12.04 13.26
C LYS A 86 -0.99 -13.04 12.45
N VAL A 87 -1.07 -12.94 11.12
CA VAL A 87 -0.31 -13.78 10.20
C VAL A 87 1.17 -13.43 10.28
N ALA A 88 1.53 -12.14 10.31
CA ALA A 88 2.91 -11.68 10.46
C ALA A 88 3.53 -12.16 11.79
N GLU A 89 2.83 -12.00 12.91
CA GLU A 89 3.27 -12.49 14.23
C GLU A 89 3.55 -14.00 14.22
N LYS A 90 2.68 -14.79 13.56
CA LYS A 90 2.88 -16.23 13.40
C LYS A 90 4.16 -16.55 12.63
N TYR A 91 4.42 -15.86 11.51
CA TYR A 91 5.62 -16.10 10.72
C TYR A 91 6.89 -15.64 11.45
N GLU A 92 6.84 -14.55 12.21
CA GLU A 92 7.96 -14.12 13.05
C GLU A 92 8.28 -15.13 14.16
N ALA A 93 7.25 -15.70 14.80
CA ALA A 93 7.43 -16.72 15.83
C ALA A 93 8.11 -17.97 15.24
N LEU A 94 7.65 -18.43 14.07
CA LEU A 94 8.26 -19.55 13.35
C LEU A 94 9.72 -19.24 12.94
N ALA A 95 9.99 -18.02 12.45
CA ALA A 95 11.35 -17.62 12.08
C ALA A 95 12.30 -17.61 13.28
N LYS A 96 11.85 -17.11 14.44
CA LYS A 96 12.62 -17.14 15.70
C LYS A 96 12.88 -18.57 16.17
N GLU A 97 11.88 -19.44 16.10
CA GLU A 97 12.02 -20.86 16.45
C GLU A 97 13.05 -21.57 15.56
N GLU A 98 13.02 -21.34 14.24
CA GLU A 98 13.98 -21.91 13.30
C GLU A 98 15.40 -21.39 13.55
N VAL A 99 15.56 -20.08 13.81
CA VAL A 99 16.86 -19.49 14.18
C VAL A 99 17.41 -20.12 15.47
N ASP A 100 16.58 -20.37 16.48
CA ASP A 100 17.00 -20.98 17.73
C ASP A 100 17.35 -22.47 17.57
N LYS A 101 16.62 -23.22 16.74
CA LYS A 101 16.99 -24.59 16.35
C LYS A 101 18.32 -24.63 15.63
N LEU A 102 18.57 -23.70 14.70
CA LEU A 102 19.84 -23.60 13.98
C LEU A 102 21.01 -23.28 14.93
N LYS A 103 20.82 -22.34 15.87
CA LYS A 103 21.83 -22.02 16.89
C LYS A 103 22.15 -23.22 17.79
N LYS A 104 21.14 -24.01 18.19
CA LYS A 104 21.34 -25.23 18.99
C LYS A 104 22.05 -26.35 18.21
N LYS A 105 21.85 -26.43 16.89
CA LYS A 105 22.50 -27.41 16.03
C LYS A 105 23.95 -27.03 15.66
N ALA A 106 24.27 -25.74 15.72
CA ALA A 106 25.60 -25.20 15.47
C ALA A 106 26.52 -25.16 16.71
N LYS A 107 25.99 -25.52 17.88
CA LYS A 107 26.73 -25.65 19.14
C LYS A 107 26.91 -27.11 19.48
#